data_AF-A0A7W1KYH6-F1
#
_entry.id   AF-A0A7W1KYH6-F1
#
_cell.length_a   1.000
_cell.length_b   1.000
_cell.length_c   1.000
_cell.angle_alpha   90.00
_cell.angle_beta   90.00
_cell.angle_gamma   90.00
#
_symmetry.space_group_name_H-M   'P 1'
#
loop_
_entity.id
_entity.type
_entity.pdbx_description
1 polymer ?
#
loop_
_entity_poly.entity_id
_entity_poly.type
_entity_poly.pdbx_seq_one_letter_code
_entity_poly.pdbx_strand_id
1 'polypeptide(L)'
;MSETDKIKNDGFGHVSNDDEWPGIDSRYRLIVVAALRSKQLLHGSLPRIEADPRRHRNTSIALEEVKRGLVPFTISDEAPKKNGADNGRKPDGL
;
A
#
# COMPACT_ATOMS: atom_id res chain seq x y z
N MET A 1 5.51 -40.15 -18.92
CA MET A 1 5.12 -39.58 -17.62
C MET A 1 5.44 -38.11 -17.67
N SER A 2 4.41 -37.29 -17.84
CA SER A 2 4.52 -35.86 -18.16
C SER A 2 3.61 -35.09 -17.23
N GLU A 3 4.16 -34.28 -16.34
CA GLU A 3 3.49 -33.09 -15.84
C GLU A 3 4.54 -32.16 -15.25
N THR A 4 4.96 -31.17 -16.03
CA THR A 4 5.70 -30.03 -15.51
C THR A 4 4.68 -29.02 -15.00
N ASP A 5 4.64 -28.82 -13.69
CA ASP A 5 3.87 -27.77 -13.03
C ASP A 5 4.21 -26.41 -13.66
N LYS A 6 3.31 -25.92 -14.53
CA LYS A 6 3.37 -24.56 -15.05
C LYS A 6 3.04 -23.63 -13.90
N ILE A 7 4.08 -23.13 -13.23
CA ILE A 7 3.98 -21.96 -12.34
C ILE A 7 3.39 -20.84 -13.19
N LYS A 8 2.09 -20.56 -13.00
CA LYS A 8 1.41 -19.41 -13.60
C LYS A 8 1.99 -18.17 -12.94
N ASN A 9 3.04 -17.65 -13.56
CA ASN A 9 3.55 -16.33 -13.26
C ASN A 9 2.55 -15.34 -13.85
N ASP A 10 1.46 -15.06 -13.12
CA ASP A 10 0.56 -13.94 -13.40
C ASP A 10 1.28 -12.62 -13.02
N GLY A 11 2.46 -12.42 -13.61
CA GLY A 11 3.27 -11.23 -13.46
C GLY A 11 2.48 -10.05 -13.95
N PHE A 12 1.94 -9.28 -13.00
CA PHE A 12 1.18 -8.06 -13.23
C PHE A 12 0.22 -8.20 -14.41
N GLY A 13 -0.62 -9.25 -14.37
CA GLY A 13 -1.69 -9.44 -15.33
C GLY A 13 -2.45 -8.13 -15.49
N HIS A 14 -2.68 -7.76 -16.74
CA HIS A 14 -3.56 -6.67 -17.14
C HIS A 14 -4.86 -6.77 -16.34
N VAL A 15 -4.94 -6.02 -15.23
CA VAL A 15 -6.17 -5.83 -14.49
C VAL A 15 -7.05 -5.01 -15.41
N SER A 16 -7.95 -5.69 -16.10
CA SER A 16 -9.05 -5.06 -16.82
C SER A 16 -9.65 -4.01 -15.89
N ASN A 17 -9.89 -2.80 -16.40
CA ASN A 17 -10.30 -1.61 -15.63
C ASN A 17 -11.66 -1.76 -14.91
N ASP A 18 -12.25 -2.96 -14.89
CA ASP A 18 -13.54 -3.28 -14.28
C ASP A 18 -13.44 -3.65 -12.79
N ASP A 19 -12.23 -3.75 -12.22
CA ASP A 19 -12.04 -3.74 -10.77
C ASP A 19 -12.26 -2.30 -10.25
N GLU A 20 -13.52 -1.90 -10.11
CA GLU A 20 -13.92 -0.60 -9.57
C GLU A 20 -13.56 -0.56 -8.07
N TRP A 21 -12.33 -0.12 -7.76
CA TRP A 21 -11.87 0.05 -6.39
C TRP A 21 -12.56 1.26 -5.77
N PRO A 22 -13.25 1.12 -4.62
CA PRO A 22 -14.03 2.20 -4.03
C PRO A 22 -13.16 3.43 -3.75
N GLY A 23 -13.46 4.54 -4.43
CA GLY A 23 -12.78 5.82 -4.25
C GLY A 23 -11.46 5.99 -5.02
N ILE A 24 -10.99 4.99 -5.78
CA ILE A 24 -9.73 5.08 -6.55
C ILE A 24 -10.04 5.19 -8.04
N ASP A 25 -9.78 6.37 -8.57
CA ASP A 25 -9.92 6.74 -9.98
C ASP A 25 -8.76 6.30 -10.88
N SER A 26 -7.59 5.97 -10.29
CA SER A 26 -6.37 5.71 -11.04
C SER A 26 -5.49 4.62 -10.43
N ARG A 27 -4.90 3.78 -11.29
CA ARG A 27 -3.90 2.77 -10.89
C ARG A 27 -2.70 3.40 -10.16
N TYR A 28 -2.28 4.61 -10.53
CA TYR A 28 -1.19 5.29 -9.81
C TYR A 28 -1.59 5.61 -8.37
N ARG A 29 -2.84 6.02 -8.15
CA ARG A 29 -3.36 6.29 -6.82
C ARG A 29 -3.44 5.02 -5.98
N LEU A 30 -3.87 3.89 -6.56
CA LEU A 30 -3.81 2.58 -5.89
C LEU A 30 -2.41 2.30 -5.34
N ILE A 31 -1.37 2.46 -6.18
CA ILE A 31 0.01 2.19 -5.79
C ILE A 31 0.47 3.14 -4.67
N VAL A 32 0.21 4.44 -4.80
CA VAL A 32 0.63 5.43 -3.79
C VAL A 32 -0.07 5.18 -2.44
N VAL A 33 -1.38 4.99 -2.43
CA VAL A 33 -2.14 4.74 -1.20
C VAL A 33 -1.70 3.42 -0.56
N ALA A 34 -1.52 2.36 -1.33
CA ALA A 34 -1.02 1.08 -0.82
C ALA A 34 0.41 1.17 -0.26
N ALA A 35 1.29 1.93 -0.90
CA ALA A 35 2.65 2.16 -0.40
C ALA A 35 2.64 2.91 0.95
N LEU A 36 1.85 3.99 1.05
CA LEU A 36 1.68 4.73 2.30
C LEU A 36 1.10 3.85 3.40
N ARG A 37 0.09 3.04 3.08
CA ARG A 37 -0.50 2.10 4.04
C ARG A 37 0.50 1.02 4.47
N SER A 38 1.27 0.47 3.55
CA SER A 38 2.32 -0.51 3.88
C SER A 38 3.37 0.06 4.83
N LYS A 39 3.69 1.36 4.73
CA LYS A 39 4.59 2.04 5.68
C LYS A 39 3.97 2.12 7.08
N GLN A 40 2.67 2.38 7.18
CA GLN A 40 1.97 2.37 8.47
C GLN A 40 2.01 0.98 9.12
N LEU A 41 1.77 -0.09 8.35
CA LEU A 41 1.86 -1.47 8.84
C LEU A 41 3.28 -1.81 9.30
N LEU A 42 4.31 -1.33 8.58
CA LEU A 42 5.71 -1.50 9.00
C LEU A 42 6.01 -0.81 10.35
N HIS A 43 5.36 0.32 10.61
CA HIS A 43 5.47 1.04 11.89
C HIS A 43 4.58 0.45 13.00
N GLY A 44 3.97 -0.72 12.79
CA GLY A 44 3.16 -1.41 13.80
C GLY A 44 1.67 -1.02 13.81
N SER A 45 1.17 -0.34 12.76
CA SER A 45 -0.27 -0.15 12.61
C SER A 45 -0.98 -1.50 12.45
N LEU A 46 -2.13 -1.64 13.09
CA LEU A 46 -2.94 -2.86 12.99
C LEU A 46 -3.51 -3.02 11.57
N PRO A 47 -3.42 -4.23 10.98
CA PRO A 47 -4.18 -4.58 9.79
C PRO A 47 -5.69 -4.44 10.02
N ARG A 48 -6.41 -3.98 9.00
CA ARG A 48 -7.89 -3.91 8.98
C ARG A 48 -8.54 -5.18 8.45
N ILE A 49 -7.74 -6.05 7.84
CA ILE A 49 -8.15 -7.39 7.40
C ILE A 49 -7.48 -8.45 8.27
N GLU A 50 -8.12 -9.60 8.39
CA GLU A 50 -7.46 -10.78 8.97
C GLU A 50 -6.27 -11.18 8.10
N ALA A 51 -5.08 -11.12 8.69
CA ALA A 51 -3.87 -11.56 8.01
C ALA A 51 -3.89 -13.09 7.92
N ASP A 52 -4.17 -13.62 6.72
CA ASP A 52 -3.92 -15.03 6.43
C ASP A 52 -2.45 -15.34 6.76
N PRO A 53 -2.13 -16.42 7.50
CA PRO A 53 -0.76 -16.85 7.79
C PRO A 53 0.15 -16.89 6.56
N ARG A 54 -0.41 -17.10 5.35
CA ARG A 54 0.32 -17.13 4.07
C ARG A 54 0.45 -15.76 3.39
N ARG A 55 -0.35 -14.76 3.78
CA ARG A 55 -0.40 -13.41 3.19
C ARG A 55 0.01 -12.32 4.19
N HIS A 56 0.95 -12.62 5.06
CA HIS A 56 1.53 -11.75 6.07
C HIS A 56 2.39 -10.57 5.56
N ARG A 57 2.59 -10.40 4.24
CA ARG A 57 3.40 -9.28 3.73
C ARG A 57 2.61 -7.98 3.84
N ASN A 58 3.20 -6.96 4.46
CA ASN A 58 2.59 -5.64 4.62
C ASN A 58 2.09 -5.04 3.30
N THR A 59 2.81 -5.28 2.20
CA THR A 59 2.41 -4.80 0.87
C THR A 59 1.16 -5.51 0.33
N SER A 60 1.05 -6.82 0.57
CA SER A 60 -0.14 -7.61 0.20
C SER A 60 -1.35 -7.19 1.02
N ILE A 61 -1.18 -7.03 2.34
CA ILE A 61 -2.23 -6.56 3.24
C ILE A 61 -2.69 -5.16 2.83
N ALA A 62 -1.76 -4.24 2.59
CA ALA A 62 -2.07 -2.88 2.18
C ALA A 62 -2.84 -2.84 0.84
N LEU A 63 -2.40 -3.58 -0.17
CA LEU A 63 -3.10 -3.65 -1.45
C LEU A 63 -4.54 -4.17 -1.27
N GLU A 64 -4.73 -5.19 -0.45
CA GLU A 64 -6.05 -5.77 -0.23
C GLU A 64 -6.97 -4.83 0.56
N GLU A 65 -6.46 -4.17 1.60
CA GLU A 65 -7.23 -3.14 2.31
C GLU A 65 -7.65 -2.00 1.38
N VAL A 66 -6.75 -1.54 0.51
CA VAL A 66 -7.01 -0.45 -0.42
C VAL A 66 -8.02 -0.87 -1.49
N LYS A 67 -7.88 -2.06 -2.07
CA LYS A 67 -8.84 -2.61 -3.05
C LYS A 67 -10.25 -2.79 -2.45
N ARG A 68 -10.34 -3.12 -1.16
CA ARG A 68 -11.60 -3.24 -0.42
C ARG A 68 -12.16 -1.88 0.06
N GLY A 69 -11.46 -0.77 -0.17
CA GLY A 69 -11.88 0.56 0.29
C GLY A 69 -11.79 0.76 1.81
N LEU A 70 -11.03 -0.08 2.52
CA LEU A 70 -10.89 -0.02 3.99
C LEU A 70 -9.89 1.05 4.46
N VAL A 71 -9.13 1.62 3.54
CA VAL A 71 -8.12 2.65 3.83
C VAL A 71 -8.71 4.01 3.47
N PRO A 72 -9.10 4.83 4.46
CA PRO A 72 -9.53 6.18 4.20
C PRO A 72 -8.34 7.02 3.73
N PHE A 73 -8.54 7.78 2.67
CA PHE A 73 -7.60 8.77 2.18
C PHE A 73 -8.38 9.99 1.66
N THR A 74 -7.73 11.15 1.68
CA THR A 74 -8.27 12.39 1.15
C THR A 74 -7.40 12.87 0.01
N ILE A 75 -8.03 13.43 -1.02
CA ILE A 75 -7.35 14.07 -2.13
C ILE A 75 -7.36 15.56 -1.81
N SER A 76 -6.20 16.10 -1.44
CA SER A 76 -6.02 17.55 -1.34
C SER A 76 -5.42 18.03 -2.65
N ASP A 77 -6.08 18.98 -3.31
CA ASP A 77 -5.49 19.70 -4.47
C ASP A 77 -4.34 20.62 -4.04
N GLU A 78 -4.21 20.87 -2.75
CA GLU A 78 -3.08 21.59 -2.18
C GLU A 78 -1.96 20.61 -1.84
N ALA A 79 -0.84 20.71 -2.57
CA ALA A 79 0.36 19.94 -2.28
C ALA A 79 0.71 20.09 -0.79
N PRO A 80 0.97 18.99 -0.05
CA PRO A 80 1.31 19.09 1.35
C PRO A 80 2.59 19.91 1.47
N LYS A 81 2.49 21.11 2.06
CA LYS A 81 3.66 21.80 2.61
C LYS A 81 4.28 20.81 3.57
N LYS A 82 5.41 20.22 3.18
CA LYS A 82 6.24 19.42 4.08
C LYS A 82 6.70 20.36 5.19
N ASN A 83 5.90 20.48 6.25
CA ASN A 83 6.35 21.11 7.48
C ASN A 83 7.56 20.29 7.94
N GLY A 84 8.70 20.97 7.99
CA GLY A 84 10.02 20.36 8.00
C GLY A 84 10.14 19.28 9.06
N ALA A 85 10.75 18.17 8.68
CA ALA A 85 11.59 17.43 9.61
C ALA A 85 12.80 18.30 9.96
N ASP A 86 12.57 19.41 10.68
CA ASP A 86 13.58 20.05 11.51
C ASP A 86 13.79 19.12 12.70
N ASN A 87 14.50 18.02 12.44
CA ASN A 87 15.12 17.26 13.50
C ASN A 87 16.23 18.14 14.03
N GLY A 88 15.90 18.97 15.01
CA GLY A 88 16.81 19.79 15.79
C GLY A 88 17.89 18.92 16.43
N ARG A 89 18.91 18.57 15.64
CA ARG A 89 20.21 18.15 16.12
C ARG A 89 20.85 19.41 16.66
N LYS A 90 20.54 19.74 17.92
CA LYS A 90 21.36 20.66 18.70
C LYS A 90 22.80 20.12 18.59
N PRO A 91 23.77 20.89 18.09
CA PRO A 91 25.16 20.51 18.28
C PRO A 91 25.42 20.63 19.79
N ASP A 92 25.75 19.51 20.44
CA ASP A 92 26.19 19.50 21.83
C ASP A 92 27.43 20.41 21.92
N GLY A 93 27.22 21.59 22.47
CA GLY A 93 28.24 22.60 22.68
C GLY A 93 28.64 22.62 24.15
N LEU A 94 29.95 22.42 24.37
CA LEU A 94 30.77 22.45 25.60
C LEU A 94 30.73 21.19 26.48
#